data_AF-A0A7J8Q8M1-F1
#
_entry.id   AF-A0A7J8Q8M1-F1
#
_cell.length_a   1.000
_cell.length_b   1.000
_cell.length_c   1.000
_cell.angle_alpha   90.00
_cell.angle_beta   90.00
_cell.angle_gamma   90.00
#
_symmetry.space_group_name_H-M   'P 1'
#
loop_
_entity.id
_entity.type
_entity.pdbx_description
1 polymer ?
#
loop_
_entity_poly.entity_id
_entity_poly.type
_entity_poly.pdbx_seq_one_letter_code
_entity_poly.pdbx_strand_id
1 'polypeptide(L)'
;MSSPAANIATAISTPTLDSESPALLQSITSHGGYAFTRMATLAAAGDQRAAEAACEMAWEQLHSGPWHSVLPVWRDAYSMACLHVAKFHFSNGEFRDALRSLDMGIIMGGPLLRKDLDSAIEVVLAAKSRHYHNGVADDDKEGHGEAGSRLLISPQEFDKSE
;
A
#
# COMPACT_ATOMS: atom_id res chain seq x y z
N MET A 1 -1.34 6.48 -39.35
CA MET A 1 -1.33 5.07 -38.91
C MET A 1 -0.13 4.90 -38.00
N SER A 2 -0.32 5.06 -36.70
CA SER A 2 0.78 4.93 -35.72
C SER A 2 0.88 3.48 -35.26
N SER A 3 2.10 2.94 -35.23
CA SER A 3 2.42 1.55 -34.89
C SER A 3 1.91 1.15 -33.49
N PRO A 4 1.41 -0.09 -33.29
CA PRO A 4 0.87 -0.57 -32.02
C PRO A 4 1.94 -1.00 -30.98
N ALA A 5 3.23 -0.80 -31.26
CA ALA A 5 4.32 -1.40 -30.48
C ALA A 5 4.88 -0.52 -29.34
N ALA A 6 4.31 0.66 -29.07
CA ALA A 6 4.84 1.60 -28.07
C ALA A 6 4.01 1.70 -26.77
N ASN A 7 3.08 0.77 -26.53
CA ASN A 7 2.12 0.88 -25.41
C ASN A 7 2.37 -0.10 -24.25
N ILE A 8 3.58 -0.65 -24.12
CA ILE A 8 3.85 -1.84 -23.28
C ILE A 8 4.54 -1.51 -21.95
N ALA A 9 4.66 -0.24 -21.55
CA ALA A 9 5.43 0.13 -20.33
C ALA A 9 4.69 1.09 -19.38
N THR A 10 3.36 0.95 -19.28
CA THR A 10 2.50 1.88 -18.53
C THR A 10 1.58 1.22 -17.50
N ALA A 11 1.73 -0.08 -17.24
CA ALA A 11 0.92 -0.77 -16.24
C ALA A 11 1.77 -1.71 -15.37
N ILE A 12 1.44 -1.77 -14.07
CA ILE A 12 2.00 -2.76 -13.14
C ILE A 12 1.33 -4.11 -13.40
N SER A 13 2.12 -5.10 -13.82
CA SER A 13 1.67 -6.49 -13.99
C SER A 13 1.84 -7.26 -12.68
N THR A 14 0.87 -8.12 -12.34
CA THR A 14 0.85 -8.88 -11.07
C THR A 14 0.45 -10.35 -11.30
N PRO A 15 1.23 -11.13 -12.05
CA PRO A 15 0.85 -12.49 -12.44
C PRO A 15 0.68 -13.44 -11.24
N THR A 16 1.43 -13.23 -10.15
CA THR A 16 1.28 -14.05 -8.93
C THR A 16 -0.03 -13.72 -8.24
N LEU A 17 -0.35 -12.42 -8.08
CA LEU A 17 -1.62 -11.98 -7.53
C LEU A 17 -2.79 -12.52 -8.38
N ASP A 18 -2.71 -12.40 -9.70
CA ASP A 18 -3.80 -12.80 -10.60
C ASP A 18 -4.10 -14.31 -10.50
N SER A 19 -3.07 -15.13 -10.31
CA SER A 19 -3.21 -16.59 -10.17
C SER A 19 -3.62 -17.03 -8.75
N GLU A 20 -3.07 -16.39 -7.71
CA GLU A 20 -3.28 -16.79 -6.31
C GLU A 20 -4.51 -16.13 -5.65
N SER A 21 -5.05 -15.06 -6.25
CA SER A 21 -6.18 -14.29 -5.70
C SER A 21 -7.36 -15.16 -5.26
N PRO A 22 -7.87 -16.13 -6.06
CA PRO A 22 -9.01 -16.94 -5.64
C PRO A 22 -8.73 -17.74 -4.36
N ALA A 23 -7.55 -18.35 -4.26
CA ALA A 23 -7.17 -19.16 -3.11
C ALA A 23 -6.94 -18.29 -1.87
N LEU A 24 -6.27 -17.15 -2.04
CA LEU A 24 -6.02 -16.19 -0.96
C LEU A 24 -7.35 -15.62 -0.42
N LEU A 25 -8.24 -15.16 -1.29
CA LEU A 25 -9.55 -14.62 -0.88
C LEU A 25 -10.43 -15.68 -0.20
N GLN A 26 -10.38 -16.93 -0.65
CA GLN A 26 -11.08 -18.03 0.01
C GLN A 26 -10.53 -18.28 1.42
N SER A 27 -9.20 -18.25 1.59
CA SER A 27 -8.54 -18.40 2.88
C SER A 27 -8.85 -17.23 3.83
N ILE A 28 -8.86 -15.99 3.34
CA ILE A 28 -9.25 -14.82 4.15
C ILE A 28 -10.70 -14.96 4.62
N THR A 29 -11.58 -15.39 3.71
CA THR A 29 -13.01 -15.60 3.98
C THR A 29 -13.24 -16.65 5.07
N SER A 30 -12.48 -17.76 5.07
CA SER A 30 -12.61 -18.79 6.12
C SER A 30 -12.21 -18.30 7.52
N HIS A 31 -11.45 -17.20 7.59
CA HIS A 31 -11.05 -16.55 8.83
C HIS A 31 -11.90 -15.30 9.15
N GLY A 32 -13.07 -15.15 8.52
CA GLY A 32 -14.02 -14.07 8.80
C GLY A 32 -13.78 -12.79 8.00
N GLY A 33 -12.85 -12.77 7.05
CA GLY A 33 -12.50 -11.58 6.26
C GLY A 33 -13.47 -11.24 5.10
N TYR A 34 -14.77 -11.55 5.22
CA TYR A 34 -15.76 -11.35 4.15
C TYR A 34 -15.81 -9.90 3.62
N ALA A 35 -15.72 -8.92 4.52
CA ALA A 35 -15.72 -7.52 4.15
C ALA A 35 -14.43 -7.13 3.39
N PHE A 36 -13.27 -7.66 3.80
CA PHE A 36 -12.02 -7.49 3.06
C PHE A 36 -12.14 -8.10 1.66
N THR A 37 -12.63 -9.34 1.55
CA THR A 37 -12.80 -10.03 0.26
C THR A 37 -13.66 -9.22 -0.70
N ARG A 38 -14.76 -8.62 -0.20
CA ARG A 38 -15.61 -7.73 -1.00
C ARG A 38 -14.85 -6.51 -1.51
N MET A 39 -14.10 -5.84 -0.63
CA MET A 39 -13.32 -4.64 -1.02
C MET A 39 -12.19 -4.98 -1.99
N ALA A 40 -11.45 -6.06 -1.75
CA ALA A 40 -10.39 -6.53 -2.65
C ALA A 40 -10.94 -6.90 -4.03
N THR A 41 -12.14 -7.51 -4.10
CA THR A 41 -12.80 -7.81 -5.38
C THR A 41 -13.18 -6.54 -6.15
N LEU A 42 -13.71 -5.52 -5.45
CA LEU A 42 -14.02 -4.23 -6.06
C LEU A 42 -12.75 -3.47 -6.49
N ALA A 43 -11.69 -3.54 -5.69
CA ALA A 43 -10.38 -2.98 -6.02
C ALA A 43 -9.81 -3.61 -7.30
N ALA A 44 -9.89 -4.94 -7.44
CA ALA A 44 -9.50 -5.64 -8.67
C ALA A 44 -10.36 -5.22 -9.88
N ALA A 45 -11.61 -4.83 -9.66
CA ALA A 45 -12.51 -4.30 -10.69
C ALA A 45 -12.30 -2.80 -11.00
N GLY A 46 -11.34 -2.14 -10.34
CA GLY A 46 -10.98 -0.73 -10.61
C GLY A 46 -11.53 0.29 -9.61
N ASP A 47 -12.07 -0.13 -8.45
CA ASP A 47 -12.52 0.81 -7.41
C ASP A 47 -11.36 1.21 -6.47
N GLN A 48 -10.86 2.43 -6.64
CA GLN A 48 -9.77 2.97 -5.81
C GLN A 48 -10.14 3.04 -4.32
N ARG A 49 -11.36 3.46 -3.99
CA ARG A 49 -11.79 3.58 -2.58
C ARG A 49 -11.87 2.21 -1.93
N ALA A 50 -12.26 1.19 -2.69
CA ALA A 50 -12.24 -0.17 -2.21
C ALA A 50 -10.81 -0.68 -1.97
N ALA A 51 -9.83 -0.27 -2.77
CA ALA A 51 -8.42 -0.61 -2.54
C ALA A 51 -7.89 0.00 -1.24
N GLU A 52 -8.16 1.29 -1.01
CA GLU A 52 -7.81 1.99 0.22
C GLU A 52 -8.50 1.34 1.43
N ALA A 53 -9.80 1.05 1.33
CA ALA A 53 -10.54 0.36 2.39
C ALA A 53 -9.98 -1.03 2.69
N ALA A 54 -9.66 -1.83 1.67
CA ALA A 54 -9.04 -3.14 1.87
C ALA A 54 -7.68 -3.04 2.57
N CYS A 55 -6.89 -1.99 2.26
CA CYS A 55 -5.60 -1.73 2.89
C CYS A 55 -5.75 -1.43 4.38
N GLU A 56 -6.65 -0.52 4.76
CA GLU A 56 -6.94 -0.19 6.16
C GLU A 56 -7.46 -1.41 6.94
N MET A 57 -8.40 -2.17 6.35
CA MET A 57 -8.91 -3.38 6.98
C MET A 57 -7.82 -4.41 7.26
N ALA A 58 -6.92 -4.66 6.29
CA ALA A 58 -5.79 -5.57 6.50
C ALA A 58 -4.79 -5.01 7.53
N TRP A 59 -4.54 -3.70 7.51
CA TRP A 59 -3.70 -3.02 8.50
C TRP A 59 -4.22 -3.21 9.92
N GLU A 60 -5.52 -3.00 10.15
CA GLU A 60 -6.16 -3.22 11.45
C GLU A 60 -5.97 -4.66 11.94
N GLN A 61 -6.09 -5.65 11.04
CA GLN A 61 -5.88 -7.05 11.38
C GLN A 61 -4.43 -7.33 11.79
N LEU A 62 -3.44 -6.74 11.10
CA LEU A 62 -2.03 -6.86 11.46
C LEU A 62 -1.69 -6.22 12.82
N HIS A 63 -2.46 -5.22 13.26
CA HIS A 63 -2.22 -4.48 14.52
C HIS A 63 -3.21 -4.81 15.64
N SER A 64 -4.05 -5.82 15.46
CA SER A 64 -5.05 -6.24 16.44
C SER A 64 -4.48 -6.95 17.67
N GLY A 65 -3.19 -7.33 17.66
CA GLY A 65 -2.56 -8.03 18.77
C GLY A 65 -1.06 -8.29 18.57
N PRO A 66 -0.43 -9.11 19.43
CA PRO A 66 0.97 -9.48 19.29
C PRO A 66 1.27 -10.07 17.91
N TRP A 67 2.41 -9.69 17.33
CA TRP A 67 2.75 -10.01 15.93
C TRP A 67 2.73 -11.51 15.58
N HIS A 68 2.99 -12.39 16.56
CA HIS A 68 2.99 -13.85 16.38
C HIS A 68 1.58 -14.46 16.40
N SER A 69 0.57 -13.71 16.85
CA SER A 69 -0.83 -14.14 16.89
C SER A 69 -1.60 -13.73 15.62
N VAL A 70 -0.99 -12.89 14.79
CA VAL A 70 -1.56 -12.47 13.51
C VAL A 70 -1.49 -13.63 12.53
N LEU A 71 -2.65 -14.03 11.96
CA LEU A 71 -2.70 -15.11 10.98
C LEU A 71 -1.87 -14.75 9.74
N PRO A 72 -1.04 -15.67 9.21
CA PRO A 72 -0.21 -15.40 8.03
C PRO A 72 -1.00 -14.86 6.83
N VAL A 73 -2.26 -15.32 6.67
CA VAL A 73 -3.14 -14.90 5.58
C VAL A 73 -3.39 -13.39 5.55
N TRP A 74 -3.39 -12.71 6.70
CA TRP A 74 -3.58 -11.26 6.76
C TRP A 74 -2.35 -10.49 6.28
N ARG A 75 -1.15 -11.09 6.34
CA ARG A 75 0.05 -10.49 5.76
C ARG A 75 0.00 -10.55 4.24
N ASP A 76 -0.44 -11.67 3.67
CA ASP A 76 -0.65 -11.78 2.22
C ASP A 76 -1.81 -10.88 1.75
N ALA A 77 -2.88 -10.75 2.55
CA ALA A 77 -3.98 -9.81 2.31
C ALA A 77 -3.49 -8.35 2.26
N TYR A 78 -2.60 -7.96 3.18
CA TYR A 78 -2.02 -6.62 3.19
C TYR A 78 -1.15 -6.37 1.94
N SER A 79 -0.32 -7.34 1.53
CA SER A 79 0.44 -7.24 0.26
C SER A 79 -0.47 -7.06 -0.95
N MET A 80 -1.59 -7.80 -1.02
CA MET A 80 -2.59 -7.67 -2.09
C MET A 80 -3.18 -6.26 -2.12
N ALA A 81 -3.60 -5.73 -0.97
CA ALA A 81 -4.17 -4.38 -0.89
C ALA A 81 -3.15 -3.30 -1.29
N CYS A 82 -1.90 -3.41 -0.84
CA CYS A 82 -0.81 -2.53 -1.23
C CYS A 82 -0.58 -2.52 -2.76
N LEU A 83 -0.62 -3.69 -3.42
CA LEU A 83 -0.52 -3.79 -4.88
C LEU A 83 -1.69 -3.10 -5.58
N HIS A 84 -2.91 -3.24 -5.07
CA HIS A 84 -4.07 -2.54 -5.63
C HIS A 84 -3.94 -1.02 -5.50
N VAL A 85 -3.61 -0.51 -4.30
CA VAL A 85 -3.40 0.93 -4.06
C VAL A 85 -2.27 1.47 -4.95
N ALA A 86 -1.16 0.75 -5.06
CA ALA A 86 -0.04 1.15 -5.91
C ALA A 86 -0.41 1.25 -7.39
N LYS A 87 -1.26 0.34 -7.90
CA LYS A 87 -1.77 0.41 -9.28
C LYS A 87 -2.52 1.71 -9.55
N PHE A 88 -3.36 2.17 -8.61
CA PHE A 88 -4.10 3.43 -8.77
C PHE A 88 -3.16 4.64 -8.74
N HIS A 89 -2.30 4.75 -7.73
CA HIS A 89 -1.31 5.84 -7.68
C HIS A 89 -0.42 5.87 -8.92
N PHE A 90 0.04 4.71 -9.39
CA PHE A 90 0.84 4.62 -10.61
C PHE A 90 0.08 5.11 -11.84
N SER A 91 -1.19 4.74 -11.99
CA SER A 91 -2.04 5.20 -13.10
C SER A 91 -2.31 6.70 -13.08
N ASN A 92 -2.29 7.32 -11.90
CA ASN A 92 -2.44 8.76 -11.70
C ASN A 92 -1.12 9.53 -11.86
N GLY A 93 0.01 8.85 -12.09
CA GLY A 93 1.35 9.46 -12.12
C GLY A 93 1.93 9.79 -10.74
N GLU A 94 1.29 9.35 -9.66
CA GLU A 94 1.67 9.58 -8.26
C GLU A 94 2.76 8.57 -7.84
N PHE A 95 3.92 8.60 -8.50
CA PHE A 95 4.94 7.57 -8.36
C PHE A 95 5.48 7.41 -6.93
N ARG A 96 5.56 8.50 -6.17
CA ARG A 96 6.00 8.46 -4.76
C ARG A 96 5.02 7.68 -3.89
N ASP A 97 3.73 7.92 -4.06
CA ASP A 97 2.68 7.28 -3.26
C ASP A 97 2.48 5.81 -3.69
N ALA A 98 2.70 5.50 -4.98
CA ALA A 98 2.81 4.14 -5.48
C ALA A 98 3.98 3.38 -4.81
N LEU A 99 5.18 3.96 -4.78
CA LEU A 99 6.36 3.37 -4.12
C LEU A 99 6.13 3.16 -2.62
N ARG A 100 5.58 4.17 -1.93
CA ARG A 100 5.26 4.06 -0.50
C ARG A 100 4.35 2.86 -0.23
N SER A 101 3.32 2.68 -1.07
CA SER A 101 2.38 1.55 -0.95
C SER A 101 3.07 0.21 -1.14
N LEU A 102 3.96 0.10 -2.15
CA LEU A 102 4.73 -1.12 -2.42
C LEU A 102 5.72 -1.45 -1.29
N ASP A 103 6.44 -0.45 -0.78
CA ASP A 103 7.37 -0.60 0.34
C ASP A 103 6.67 -1.11 1.60
N MET A 104 5.47 -0.58 1.88
CA MET A 104 4.65 -1.10 2.99
C MET A 104 4.27 -2.57 2.77
N GLY A 105 3.90 -2.95 1.54
CA GLY A 105 3.62 -4.34 1.18
C GLY A 105 4.83 -5.27 1.37
N ILE A 106 6.05 -4.77 1.17
CA ILE A 106 7.30 -5.51 1.37
C ILE A 106 7.65 -5.67 2.86
N ILE A 107 7.51 -4.60 3.64
CA ILE A 107 7.94 -4.58 5.05
C ILE A 107 6.95 -5.37 5.93
N MET A 108 5.66 -5.18 5.69
CA MET A 108 4.59 -5.69 6.57
C MET A 108 3.94 -6.97 6.04
N GLY A 109 3.97 -7.13 4.71
CA GLY A 109 3.23 -8.17 4.02
C GLY A 109 3.89 -9.55 4.06
N GLY A 110 3.18 -10.52 3.49
CA GLY A 110 3.58 -11.92 3.47
C GLY A 110 4.45 -12.26 2.25
N PRO A 111 5.04 -13.46 2.21
CA PRO A 111 5.95 -13.85 1.14
C PRO A 111 5.24 -14.15 -0.18
N LEU A 112 3.93 -14.41 -0.19
CA LEU A 112 3.20 -14.92 -1.35
C LEU A 112 3.36 -14.01 -2.57
N LEU A 113 3.25 -12.70 -2.37
CA LEU A 113 3.22 -11.70 -3.43
C LEU A 113 4.54 -10.92 -3.57
N ARG A 114 5.62 -11.41 -2.94
CA ARG A 114 6.92 -10.72 -2.92
C ARG A 114 7.44 -10.42 -4.34
N LYS A 115 7.35 -11.40 -5.24
CA LYS A 115 7.82 -11.24 -6.63
C LYS A 115 7.08 -10.13 -7.38
N ASP A 116 5.77 -10.03 -7.16
CA ASP A 116 4.94 -9.00 -7.79
C ASP A 116 5.25 -7.61 -7.21
N LEU A 117 5.46 -7.51 -5.90
CA LEU A 117 5.89 -6.27 -5.24
C LEU A 117 7.25 -5.78 -5.77
N ASP A 118 8.25 -6.66 -5.80
CA ASP A 118 9.59 -6.32 -6.28
C ASP A 118 9.54 -5.87 -7.75
N SER A 119 8.80 -6.62 -8.59
CA SER A 119 8.62 -6.28 -10.02
C SER A 119 7.89 -4.94 -10.20
N ALA A 120 6.89 -4.66 -9.37
CA ALA A 120 6.15 -3.40 -9.40
C ALA A 120 7.04 -2.20 -9.06
N ILE A 121 7.94 -2.33 -8.07
CA ILE A 121 8.88 -1.27 -7.71
C ILE A 121 9.76 -0.91 -8.90
N GLU A 122 10.33 -1.91 -9.59
CA GLU A 122 11.17 -1.68 -10.77
C GLU A 122 10.41 -0.94 -11.88
N VAL A 123 9.15 -1.31 -12.12
CA VAL A 123 8.29 -0.63 -13.09
C VAL A 123 8.04 0.83 -12.70
N VAL A 124 7.72 1.09 -11.43
CA VAL A 124 7.45 2.45 -10.92
C VAL A 124 8.69 3.32 -10.98
N LEU A 125 9.87 2.80 -10.57
CA LEU A 125 11.14 3.52 -10.63
C LEU A 125 11.53 3.86 -12.08
N ALA A 126 11.37 2.90 -13.00
CA ALA A 126 11.66 3.13 -14.41
C ALA A 126 10.73 4.20 -15.01
N ALA A 127 9.44 4.18 -14.67
CA ALA A 127 8.48 5.19 -15.12
C ALA A 127 8.78 6.58 -14.54
N LYS A 128 9.07 6.65 -13.24
CA LYS A 128 9.45 7.88 -12.54
C LYS A 128 10.68 8.53 -13.19
N SER A 129 11.71 7.74 -13.51
CA SER A 129 12.92 8.22 -14.19
C SER A 129 12.65 8.80 -15.59
N ARG A 130 11.76 8.15 -16.37
CA ARG A 130 11.30 8.67 -17.67
C ARG A 130 10.51 9.97 -17.53
N HIS A 131 9.70 10.10 -16.47
CA HIS A 131 8.89 11.29 -16.22
C HIS A 131 9.75 12.53 -15.92
N TYR A 132 10.79 12.40 -15.09
CA TYR A 132 11.74 13.50 -14.83
C TYR A 132 12.51 13.93 -16.08
N HIS A 133 12.91 12.98 -16.94
CA HIS A 133 13.56 13.30 -18.21
C HIS A 133 12.65 14.07 -19.18
N ASN A 134 11.32 13.96 -19.03
CA ASN A 134 10.34 14.64 -19.88
C ASN A 134 9.88 16.00 -19.32
N GLY A 135 10.53 16.53 -18.27
CA GLY A 135 10.41 17.93 -17.84
C GLY A 135 9.24 18.26 -16.90
N VAL A 136 8.54 17.28 -16.34
CA VAL A 136 7.50 17.51 -15.33
C VAL A 136 8.07 17.17 -13.95
N ALA A 137 8.51 18.20 -13.23
CA ALA A 137 8.89 18.09 -11.83
C ALA A 137 7.62 17.82 -10.99
N ASP A 138 7.66 16.79 -10.16
CA ASP A 138 6.63 16.52 -9.15
C ASP A 138 6.63 17.72 -8.19
N ASP A 139 5.50 18.43 -8.06
CA ASP A 139 5.35 19.54 -7.12
C ASP A 139 5.36 18.94 -5.71
N ASP A 140 6.52 19.02 -5.05
CA ASP A 140 6.74 18.56 -3.67
C ASP A 140 5.85 19.36 -2.71
N LYS A 141 4.59 18.94 -2.55
CA LYS A 141 3.76 19.36 -1.42
C LYS A 141 4.06 18.49 -0.22
N GLU A 142 5.15 18.83 0.47
CA GLU A 142 5.31 18.47 1.88
C GLU A 142 4.10 19.02 2.66
N GLY A 143 3.25 18.11 3.14
CA GLY A 143 2.31 18.41 4.20
C GLY A 143 3.10 18.70 5.48
N HIS A 144 3.39 19.98 5.73
CA HIS A 144 3.96 20.47 6.97
C HIS A 144 2.99 20.18 8.14
N GLY A 145 3.20 19.05 8.82
CA GLY A 145 2.72 18.83 10.19
C GLY A 145 3.69 19.52 11.14
N GLU A 146 3.32 20.70 11.61
CA GLU A 146 4.10 21.60 12.45
C GLU A 146 4.60 20.93 13.75
N ALA A 147 5.91 20.73 13.85
CA ALA A 147 6.57 20.35 15.09
C ALA A 147 6.72 21.60 15.98
N GLY A 148 5.73 21.82 16.84
CA GLY A 148 5.82 22.75 17.97
C GLY A 148 6.75 22.20 19.05
N SER A 149 7.96 22.73 19.08
CA SER A 149 9.05 22.52 20.03
C SER A 149 8.68 22.57 21.52
N ARG A 150 8.95 21.46 22.22
CA ARG A 150 9.69 21.33 23.48
C ARG A 150 9.83 22.60 24.35
N LEU A 151 8.98 22.72 25.37
CA LEU A 151 9.32 23.41 26.62
C LEU A 151 9.49 22.36 27.72
N LEU A 152 10.75 22.16 28.11
CA LEU A 152 11.14 21.50 29.34
C LEU A 152 10.75 22.40 30.51
N ILE A 153 9.89 21.93 31.40
CA ILE A 153 9.75 22.49 32.75
C ILE A 153 10.18 21.40 33.73
N SER A 154 11.26 21.69 34.46
CA SER A 154 11.75 20.95 35.62
C SER A 154 10.90 21.28 36.88
N PRO A 155 10.94 20.44 37.93
CA PRO A 155 9.87 20.32 38.91
C PRO A 155 9.99 21.35 40.04
N GLN A 156 8.88 22.01 40.40
CA GLN A 156 8.73 22.69 41.68
C GLN A 156 7.33 22.44 42.27
N GLU A 157 7.38 21.75 43.42
CA GLU A 157 6.58 21.94 44.63
C GLU A 157 5.23 22.65 44.48
N PHE A 158 4.15 21.90 44.75
CA PHE A 158 2.98 22.46 45.40
C PHE A 158 2.74 21.77 46.73
N ASP A 159 2.83 22.61 47.76
CA ASP A 159 2.57 22.40 49.17
C ASP A 159 1.10 22.06 49.46
N LYS A 160 0.91 21.47 50.65
CA LYS A 160 -0.30 21.12 51.41
C LYS A 160 -1.64 21.73 51.02
N SER A 161 -2.68 20.90 51.13
CA SER A 161 -3.89 20.99 52.00
C SER A 161 -4.91 19.99 51.41
N GLU A 162 -5.62 19.12 52.11
CA GLU A 162 -6.13 19.04 53.48
C GLU A 162 -6.39 17.55 53.82
#